data_AF-A0A7H8SHZ2-F1
#
_entry.id   AF-A0A7H8SHZ2-F1
#
_cell.length_a   1.000
_cell.length_b   1.000
_cell.length_c   1.000
_cell.angle_alpha   90.00
_cell.angle_beta   90.00
_cell.angle_gamma   90.00
#
_symmetry.space_group_name_H-M   'P 1'
#
loop_
_entity.id
_entity.type
_entity.pdbx_description
1 polymer ?
#
loop_
_entity_poly.entity_id
_entity_poly.type
_entity_poly.pdbx_seq_one_letter_code
_entity_poly.pdbx_strand_id
1 'polypeptide(L)'
;MVKLIKAMPIICPNQQTRYRPMGNTFISDVMNTINTLDNSQIKAASIDGYIVDIHGNVTRLLLKREFSFEQYEGFNQIAENKNIFLEFDEIKVLKEGYRLLASQLGCGIDFLFIPWSYPYEDLDSDPDKAYMVLYRIEPPPLNSAKFEFISANEYAARINTFRERSFRNSKPLKVASTYLECYLANDDKSEEKNPFAGDIDLFVYQGEKSKLIIEFKTHNLTTPIADEYFNKYATQDERRIQVLVDLANATDSKVLFVFWGVKHNEVKVQLISKDRNVISQEVFEKSPDLLSEYIISKSDV
;
A
#
# COMPACT_ATOMS: atom_id res chain seq x y z
N MET A 1 -2.18 25.54 9.08
CA MET A 1 -3.21 24.52 8.72
C MET A 1 -2.51 23.25 8.29
N VAL A 2 -2.95 22.07 8.76
CA VAL A 2 -2.39 20.77 8.36
C VAL A 2 -3.01 20.32 7.05
N LYS A 3 -2.19 19.89 6.09
CA LYS A 3 -2.66 19.37 4.79
C LYS A 3 -1.97 18.04 4.51
N LEU A 4 -2.75 17.00 4.20
CA LEU A 4 -2.21 15.77 3.65
C LEU A 4 -1.64 16.04 2.26
N ILE A 5 -0.47 15.49 2.00
CA ILE A 5 0.18 15.55 0.70
C ILE A 5 -0.25 14.32 -0.08
N LYS A 6 -0.74 14.54 -1.30
CA LYS A 6 -1.08 13.45 -2.20
C LYS A 6 0.18 12.64 -2.48
N ALA A 7 0.14 11.34 -2.21
CA ALA A 7 1.25 10.43 -2.46
C ALA A 7 1.64 10.47 -3.94
N MET A 8 2.78 11.09 -4.24
CA MET A 8 3.43 11.03 -5.54
C MET A 8 4.77 10.36 -5.34
N PRO A 9 5.17 9.42 -6.22
CA PRO A 9 6.42 8.73 -6.01
C PRO A 9 7.59 9.72 -6.11
N ILE A 10 8.47 9.67 -5.12
CA ILE A 10 9.67 10.49 -5.04
C ILE A 10 10.88 9.68 -5.47
N ILE A 11 11.91 10.35 -6.02
CA ILE A 11 13.22 9.71 -6.21
C ILE A 11 13.91 9.73 -4.85
N CYS A 12 14.34 8.56 -4.38
CA CYS A 12 15.01 8.49 -3.07
C CYS A 12 16.30 9.34 -3.07
N PRO A 13 16.66 9.97 -1.93
CA PRO A 13 17.90 10.73 -1.81
C PRO A 13 19.11 9.94 -2.31
N ASN A 14 19.99 10.60 -3.07
CA ASN A 14 21.18 10.01 -3.70
C ASN A 14 20.93 8.89 -4.72
N GLN A 15 19.68 8.69 -5.17
CA GLN A 15 19.33 7.75 -6.24
C GLN A 15 19.06 8.47 -7.56
N GLN A 16 19.15 7.72 -8.67
CA GLN A 16 18.81 8.20 -10.00
C GLN A 16 17.90 7.22 -10.73
N THR A 17 16.93 7.76 -11.45
CA THR A 17 16.05 6.99 -12.33
C THR A 17 16.23 7.43 -13.78
N ARG A 18 16.09 6.49 -14.72
CA ARG A 18 16.14 6.79 -16.15
C ARG A 18 14.91 7.61 -16.60
N TYR A 19 13.77 7.38 -15.97
CA TYR A 19 12.52 8.07 -16.24
C TYR A 19 11.96 8.64 -14.94
N ARG A 20 11.29 9.79 -15.03
CA ARG A 20 10.59 10.38 -13.88
C ARG A 20 9.48 9.41 -13.46
N PRO A 21 9.35 9.09 -12.16
CA PRO A 21 8.21 8.30 -11.71
C PRO A 21 6.90 9.04 -12.04
N MET A 22 5.96 8.32 -12.63
CA MET A 22 4.61 8.82 -12.85
C MET A 22 3.74 8.39 -11.67
N GLY A 23 2.81 9.25 -11.25
CA GLY A 23 1.83 8.87 -10.23
C GLY A 23 0.89 7.79 -10.74
N ASN A 24 0.40 6.94 -9.83
CA ASN A 24 -0.57 5.87 -10.13
C ASN A 24 -2.01 6.41 -10.26
N THR A 25 -2.21 7.47 -11.07
CA THR A 25 -3.54 8.10 -11.21
C THR A 25 -4.58 7.11 -11.69
N PHE A 26 -4.22 6.21 -12.61
CA PHE A 26 -5.14 5.20 -13.12
C PHE A 26 -5.70 4.26 -12.04
N ILE A 27 -4.88 3.82 -11.08
CA ILE A 27 -5.34 2.96 -9.98
C ILE A 27 -6.31 3.74 -9.09
N SER A 28 -5.96 5.00 -8.76
CA SER A 28 -6.83 5.88 -7.98
C SER A 28 -8.16 6.16 -8.69
N ASP A 29 -8.14 6.37 -10.00
CA ASP A 29 -9.33 6.61 -10.81
C ASP A 29 -10.25 5.38 -10.80
N VAL A 30 -9.70 4.17 -10.99
CA VAL A 30 -10.45 2.90 -10.89
C VAL A 30 -11.06 2.72 -9.50
N MET A 31 -10.28 2.96 -8.44
CA MET A 31 -10.77 2.88 -7.05
C MET A 31 -11.92 3.85 -6.81
N ASN A 32 -11.78 5.10 -7.28
CA ASN A 32 -12.81 6.12 -7.14
C ASN A 32 -14.06 5.77 -7.92
N THR A 33 -13.94 5.26 -9.15
CA THR A 33 -15.08 4.81 -9.95
C THR A 33 -15.82 3.67 -9.24
N ILE A 34 -15.12 2.65 -8.73
CA ILE A 34 -15.75 1.57 -7.93
C ILE A 34 -16.52 2.15 -6.73
N ASN A 35 -15.91 3.06 -5.98
CA ASN A 35 -16.49 3.64 -4.76
C ASN A 35 -17.63 4.64 -5.01
N THR A 36 -17.82 5.11 -6.25
CA THR A 36 -18.86 6.11 -6.61
C THR A 36 -19.99 5.55 -7.47
N LEU A 37 -19.88 4.30 -7.93
CA LEU A 37 -20.95 3.61 -8.63
C LEU A 37 -22.11 3.30 -7.66
N ASP A 38 -23.08 4.21 -7.61
CA ASP A 38 -24.27 4.29 -6.70
C ASP A 38 -25.10 2.99 -6.58
N ASN A 39 -24.90 2.02 -7.48
CA ASN A 39 -25.65 0.77 -7.53
C ASN A 39 -24.91 -0.44 -6.94
N SER A 40 -23.64 -0.30 -6.52
CA SER A 40 -22.87 -1.42 -5.99
C SER A 40 -22.58 -1.24 -4.50
N GLN A 41 -22.93 -2.23 -3.67
CA GLN A 41 -22.43 -2.34 -2.30
C GLN A 41 -20.92 -2.67 -2.24
N ILE A 42 -20.26 -2.66 -3.39
CA ILE A 42 -18.86 -3.03 -3.56
C ILE A 42 -18.02 -1.77 -3.36
N LYS A 43 -16.97 -1.91 -2.57
CA LYS A 43 -16.00 -0.87 -2.29
C LYS A 43 -14.60 -1.37 -2.57
N ALA A 44 -13.68 -0.44 -2.77
CA ALA A 44 -12.26 -0.71 -2.97
C ALA A 44 -11.40 0.20 -2.08
N ALA A 45 -10.32 -0.36 -1.54
CA ALA A 45 -9.30 0.37 -0.80
C ALA A 45 -7.90 -0.09 -1.22
N SER A 46 -6.94 0.84 -1.31
CA SER A 46 -5.52 0.50 -1.43
C SER A 46 -4.93 0.24 -0.04
N ILE A 47 -4.00 -0.73 0.04
CA ILE A 47 -3.28 -1.06 1.27
C ILE A 47 -1.80 -0.75 1.04
N ASP A 48 -1.27 0.26 1.73
CA ASP A 48 0.07 0.80 1.49
C ASP A 48 1.19 -0.11 2.01
N GLY A 49 0.84 -1.07 2.88
CA GLY A 49 1.76 -2.01 3.48
C GLY A 49 1.09 -3.12 4.28
N TYR A 50 1.69 -4.31 4.26
CA TYR A 50 1.41 -5.42 5.17
C TYR A 50 2.73 -6.05 5.64
N ILE A 51 2.86 -6.37 6.92
CA ILE A 51 4.04 -7.05 7.48
C ILE A 51 3.75 -8.54 7.63
N VAL A 52 4.64 -9.38 7.10
CA VAL A 52 4.60 -10.84 7.28
C VAL A 52 5.77 -11.28 8.17
N ASP A 53 5.46 -12.06 9.21
CA ASP A 53 6.46 -12.63 10.12
C ASP A 53 7.25 -13.79 9.49
N ILE A 54 8.09 -14.46 10.28
CA ILE A 54 8.85 -15.66 9.84
C ILE A 54 7.97 -16.90 9.68
N HIS A 55 6.75 -16.88 10.22
CA HIS A 55 5.77 -17.97 10.20
C HIS A 55 4.77 -17.85 9.05
N GLY A 56 4.80 -16.74 8.30
CA GLY A 56 3.90 -16.49 7.18
C GLY A 56 2.60 -15.76 7.58
N ASN A 57 2.46 -15.31 8.83
CA ASN A 57 1.29 -14.58 9.27
C ASN A 57 1.42 -13.10 8.98
N VAL A 58 0.31 -12.45 8.61
CA VAL A 58 0.26 -11.00 8.53
C VAL A 58 0.10 -10.46 9.95
N THR A 59 1.09 -9.71 10.44
CA THR A 59 1.10 -9.20 11.82
C THR A 59 0.61 -7.75 11.92
N ARG A 60 0.63 -7.01 10.81
CA ARG A 60 0.27 -5.59 10.78
C ARG A 60 -0.11 -5.13 9.37
N LEU A 61 -1.17 -4.34 9.26
CA LEU A 61 -1.45 -3.51 8.08
C LEU A 61 -0.95 -2.08 8.33
N LEU A 62 -0.43 -1.44 7.29
CA LEU A 62 0.22 -0.14 7.37
C LEU A 62 -0.43 0.83 6.39
N LEU A 63 -0.92 1.96 6.89
CA LEU A 63 -1.28 3.13 6.09
C LEU A 63 -0.24 4.21 6.36
N LYS A 64 0.24 4.87 5.32
CA LYS A 64 1.22 5.96 5.45
C LYS A 64 0.77 7.19 4.67
N ARG A 65 0.79 8.37 5.28
CA ARG A 65 0.51 9.64 4.60
C ARG A 65 1.49 10.71 5.04
N GLU A 66 2.02 11.44 4.07
CA GLU A 66 2.81 12.64 4.36
C GLU A 66 1.89 13.83 4.59
N PHE A 67 2.31 14.76 5.46
CA PHE A 67 1.60 16.00 5.70
C PHE A 67 2.55 17.20 5.72
N SER A 68 2.05 18.35 5.30
CA SER A 68 2.73 19.63 5.45
C SER A 68 2.02 20.50 6.48
N PHE A 69 2.78 21.44 7.05
CA PHE A 69 2.27 22.53 7.86
C PHE A 69 2.95 23.84 7.42
N GLU A 70 2.18 24.93 7.38
CA GLU A 70 2.66 26.20 6.84
C GLU A 70 3.62 26.96 7.77
N GLN A 71 3.83 26.54 9.04
CA GLN A 71 4.72 27.20 10.04
C GLN A 71 5.26 26.24 11.12
N TYR A 72 6.50 26.45 11.61
CA TYR A 72 7.18 25.64 12.65
C TYR A 72 6.41 25.53 13.99
N GLU A 73 5.57 26.51 14.33
CA GLU A 73 4.62 26.44 15.47
C GLU A 73 3.53 25.35 15.31
N GLY A 74 3.41 24.78 14.11
CA GLY A 74 2.42 23.78 13.75
C GLY A 74 2.62 22.40 14.39
N PHE A 75 3.85 22.03 14.79
CA PHE A 75 4.07 20.70 15.40
C PHE A 75 3.44 20.58 16.80
N ASN A 76 3.56 21.62 17.63
CA ASN A 76 2.90 21.65 18.94
C ASN A 76 1.37 21.62 18.79
N GLN A 77 0.82 22.32 17.78
CA GLN A 77 -0.61 22.26 17.47
C GLN A 77 -1.07 20.88 16.98
N ILE A 78 -0.21 20.17 16.23
CA ILE A 78 -0.47 18.76 15.85
C ILE A 78 -0.46 17.86 17.09
N ALA A 79 0.45 18.09 18.03
CA ALA A 79 0.47 17.38 19.31
C ALA A 79 -0.79 17.60 20.15
N GLU A 80 -1.33 18.81 20.11
CA GLU A 80 -2.59 19.14 20.79
C GLU A 80 -3.82 18.54 20.08
N ASN A 81 -3.81 18.41 18.75
CA ASN A 81 -4.97 17.92 17.98
C ASN A 81 -4.64 16.81 16.96
N LYS A 82 -4.05 15.72 17.44
CA LYS A 82 -3.69 14.54 16.62
C LYS A 82 -4.87 13.82 15.94
N ASN A 83 -6.10 14.04 16.39
CA ASN A 83 -7.29 13.45 15.76
C ASN A 83 -7.61 14.06 14.39
N ILE A 84 -7.06 15.24 14.07
CA ILE A 84 -7.32 15.94 12.81
C ILE A 84 -7.03 15.06 11.58
N PHE A 85 -6.04 14.17 11.68
CA PHE A 85 -5.67 13.27 10.58
C PHE A 85 -6.74 12.21 10.28
N LEU A 86 -7.54 11.79 11.27
CA LEU A 86 -8.60 10.80 11.07
C LEU A 86 -9.86 11.41 10.45
N GLU A 87 -9.94 12.74 10.40
CA GLU A 87 -11.11 13.45 9.88
C GLU A 87 -11.07 13.69 8.38
N PHE A 88 -9.91 13.48 7.73
CA PHE A 88 -9.80 13.54 6.27
C PHE A 88 -10.65 12.45 5.61
N ASP A 89 -11.45 12.83 4.61
CA ASP A 89 -12.38 11.91 3.93
C ASP A 89 -11.66 10.70 3.30
N GLU A 90 -10.47 10.92 2.73
CA GLU A 90 -9.63 9.83 2.20
C GLU A 90 -9.32 8.78 3.28
N ILE A 91 -8.99 9.23 4.50
CA ILE A 91 -8.66 8.34 5.61
C ILE A 91 -9.91 7.59 6.09
N LYS A 92 -11.07 8.26 6.11
CA LYS A 92 -12.35 7.64 6.47
C LYS A 92 -12.70 6.49 5.51
N VAL A 93 -12.53 6.71 4.21
CA VAL A 93 -12.79 5.69 3.17
C VAL A 93 -11.83 4.50 3.32
N LEU A 94 -10.53 4.75 3.44
CA LEU A 94 -9.54 3.68 3.54
C LEU A 94 -9.69 2.87 4.83
N LYS A 95 -10.02 3.52 5.94
CA LYS A 95 -10.14 2.88 7.26
C LYS A 95 -11.11 1.69 7.26
N GLU A 96 -12.18 1.74 6.47
CA GLU A 96 -13.14 0.62 6.36
C GLU A 96 -12.47 -0.63 5.79
N GLY A 97 -11.80 -0.50 4.63
CA GLY A 97 -11.07 -1.62 4.00
C GLY A 97 -9.97 -2.20 4.89
N TYR A 98 -9.18 -1.33 5.56
CA TYR A 98 -8.17 -1.78 6.50
C TYR A 98 -8.76 -2.55 7.69
N ARG A 99 -9.88 -2.07 8.27
CA ARG A 99 -10.51 -2.74 9.40
C ARG A 99 -11.08 -4.10 9.02
N LEU A 100 -11.69 -4.19 7.84
CA LEU A 100 -12.19 -5.46 7.34
C LEU A 100 -11.06 -6.47 7.15
N LEU A 101 -10.02 -6.08 6.39
CA LEU A 101 -8.88 -6.94 6.11
C LEU A 101 -8.16 -7.36 7.39
N ALA A 102 -7.92 -6.42 8.31
CA ALA A 102 -7.29 -6.70 9.60
C ALA A 102 -8.11 -7.69 10.45
N SER A 103 -9.44 -7.54 10.45
CA SER A 103 -10.33 -8.45 11.18
C SER A 103 -10.26 -9.88 10.64
N GLN A 104 -10.22 -10.05 9.31
CA GLN A 104 -10.13 -11.37 8.69
C GLN A 104 -8.75 -12.02 8.89
N LEU A 105 -7.69 -11.21 8.87
CA LEU A 105 -6.32 -11.68 9.08
C LEU A 105 -5.94 -11.84 10.56
N GLY A 106 -6.78 -11.38 11.49
CA GLY A 106 -6.48 -11.42 12.93
C GLY A 106 -5.32 -10.50 13.34
N CYS A 107 -5.09 -9.40 12.62
CA CYS A 107 -3.93 -8.53 12.80
C CYS A 107 -4.31 -7.09 13.19
N GLY A 108 -3.34 -6.30 13.64
CA GLY A 108 -3.57 -4.90 13.96
C GLY A 108 -3.26 -3.95 12.79
N ILE A 109 -3.44 -2.65 13.01
CA ILE A 109 -3.27 -1.61 11.99
C ILE A 109 -2.43 -0.46 12.53
N ASP A 110 -1.48 0.03 11.75
CA ASP A 110 -0.72 1.25 12.04
C ASP A 110 -1.04 2.31 10.97
N PHE A 111 -1.68 3.41 11.36
CA PHE A 111 -1.85 4.61 10.52
C PHE A 111 -0.78 5.63 10.87
N LEU A 112 0.19 5.80 9.98
CA LEU A 112 1.36 6.63 10.18
C LEU A 112 1.24 7.92 9.37
N PHE A 113 1.25 9.05 10.08
CA PHE A 113 1.30 10.38 9.50
C PHE A 113 2.71 10.95 9.67
N ILE A 114 3.34 11.30 8.56
CA ILE A 114 4.76 11.62 8.48
C ILE A 114 4.88 13.09 8.06
N PRO A 115 5.65 13.93 8.76
CA PRO A 115 5.98 15.24 8.23
C PRO A 115 6.61 15.09 6.85
N TRP A 116 6.22 15.93 5.91
CA TRP A 116 6.81 15.93 4.57
C TRP A 116 8.33 15.95 4.67
N SER A 117 8.97 15.18 3.79
CA SER A 117 10.42 15.01 3.70
C SER A 117 11.17 14.45 4.93
N TYR A 118 10.50 14.18 6.06
CA TYR A 118 11.13 13.49 7.19
C TYR A 118 11.49 12.02 6.83
N PRO A 119 12.68 11.51 7.23
CA PRO A 119 13.70 12.12 8.10
C PRO A 119 14.83 12.86 7.38
N TYR A 120 14.65 13.21 6.10
CA TYR A 120 15.72 13.77 5.27
C TYR A 120 15.75 15.30 5.22
N GLU A 121 14.59 15.95 5.04
CA GLU A 121 14.49 17.40 4.79
C GLU A 121 13.41 18.03 5.69
N ASP A 122 13.60 19.31 6.05
CA ASP A 122 12.64 20.25 6.69
C ASP A 122 12.21 20.12 8.16
N LEU A 123 12.86 19.27 8.94
CA LEU A 123 12.91 19.37 10.41
C LEU A 123 14.35 19.05 10.83
N ASP A 124 14.76 19.39 12.07
CA ASP A 124 16.04 18.96 12.63
C ASP A 124 16.22 17.46 12.31
N SER A 125 17.10 17.16 11.35
CA SER A 125 17.09 15.95 10.51
C SER A 125 17.63 14.76 11.27
N ASP A 126 16.98 14.51 12.40
CA ASP A 126 17.34 13.60 13.44
C ASP A 126 16.32 12.46 13.42
N PRO A 127 16.72 11.27 12.91
CA PRO A 127 15.84 10.12 12.82
C PRO A 127 15.42 9.57 14.19
N ASP A 128 16.02 10.06 15.29
CA ASP A 128 15.65 9.72 16.66
C ASP A 128 14.62 10.68 17.26
N LYS A 129 14.34 11.81 16.61
CA LYS A 129 13.28 12.73 17.07
C LYS A 129 11.90 12.23 16.68
N ALA A 130 11.01 12.17 17.67
CA ALA A 130 9.64 11.69 17.53
C ALA A 130 8.71 12.71 16.85
N TYR A 131 8.83 12.85 15.53
CA TYR A 131 8.01 13.76 14.73
C TYR A 131 6.84 13.10 13.99
N MET A 132 6.81 11.78 13.87
CA MET A 132 5.70 11.10 13.20
C MET A 132 4.54 10.89 14.18
N VAL A 133 3.31 10.99 13.68
CA VAL A 133 2.09 10.68 14.44
C VAL A 133 1.62 9.30 14.05
N LEU A 134 1.60 8.37 15.00
CA LEU A 134 1.14 7.01 14.81
C LEU A 134 -0.19 6.81 15.54
N TYR A 135 -1.22 6.46 14.77
CA TYR A 135 -2.48 5.95 15.28
C TYR A 135 -2.53 4.43 15.08
N ARG A 136 -2.34 3.71 16.18
CA ARG A 136 -2.30 2.25 16.21
C ARG A 136 -3.63 1.69 16.66
N ILE A 137 -4.10 0.66 15.95
CA ILE A 137 -5.21 -0.20 16.35
C ILE A 137 -4.63 -1.58 16.64
N GLU A 138 -4.85 -2.09 17.85
CA GLU A 138 -4.38 -3.43 18.22
C GLU A 138 -5.18 -4.53 17.51
N PRO A 139 -4.63 -5.76 17.39
CA PRO A 139 -5.32 -6.89 16.78
C PRO A 139 -6.70 -7.16 17.41
N PRO A 140 -7.57 -7.94 16.72
CA PRO A 140 -8.93 -8.17 17.16
C PRO A 140 -9.05 -8.62 18.63
N PRO A 141 -10.03 -8.07 19.38
CA PRO A 141 -11.04 -7.11 18.91
C PRO A 141 -10.42 -5.73 18.63
N LEU A 142 -10.70 -5.16 17.44
CA LEU A 142 -10.15 -3.87 16.96
C LEU A 142 -10.79 -2.67 17.68
N ASN A 143 -10.80 -2.69 19.01
CA ASN A 143 -11.49 -1.78 19.91
C ASN A 143 -10.52 -0.86 20.70
N SER A 144 -9.24 -1.19 20.74
CA SER A 144 -8.21 -0.39 21.37
C SER A 144 -7.43 0.35 20.31
N ALA A 145 -7.42 1.68 20.41
CA ALA A 145 -6.57 2.53 19.59
C ALA A 145 -5.71 3.45 20.46
N LYS A 146 -4.46 3.63 20.05
CA LYS A 146 -3.49 4.47 20.73
C LYS A 146 -2.87 5.45 19.75
N PHE A 147 -2.63 6.65 20.25
CA PHE A 147 -1.91 7.67 19.52
C PHE A 147 -0.57 7.92 20.20
N GLU A 148 0.49 7.91 19.42
CA GLU A 148 1.85 8.17 19.89
C GLU A 148 2.62 9.02 18.88
N PHE A 149 3.57 9.79 19.41
CA PHE A 149 4.65 10.36 18.61
C PHE A 149 5.77 9.34 18.54
N ILE A 150 6.34 9.16 17.36
CA ILE A 150 7.38 8.15 17.13
C ILE A 150 8.45 8.65 16.16
N SER A 151 9.69 8.23 16.39
CA SER A 151 10.82 8.56 15.51
C SER A 151 10.97 7.55 14.36
N ALA A 152 11.75 7.88 13.34
CA ALA A 152 12.03 6.97 12.22
C ALA A 152 12.71 5.68 12.71
N ASN A 153 13.69 5.80 13.61
CA ASN A 153 14.43 4.66 14.15
C ASN A 153 13.57 3.79 15.08
N GLU A 154 12.77 4.40 15.95
CA GLU A 154 11.82 3.66 16.79
C GLU A 154 10.79 2.88 15.94
N TYR A 155 10.32 3.47 14.85
CA TYR A 155 9.39 2.79 13.93
C TYR A 155 10.08 1.66 13.16
N ALA A 156 11.33 1.84 12.73
CA ALA A 156 12.13 0.79 12.10
C ALA A 156 12.29 -0.44 13.02
N ALA A 157 12.61 -0.20 14.30
CA ALA A 157 12.71 -1.25 15.30
C ALA A 157 11.38 -2.00 15.50
N ARG A 158 10.24 -1.30 15.46
CA ARG A 158 8.92 -1.95 15.53
C ARG A 158 8.60 -2.80 14.32
N ILE A 159 8.92 -2.33 13.11
CA ILE A 159 8.79 -3.13 11.89
C ILE A 159 9.57 -4.44 12.03
N ASN A 160 10.79 -4.38 12.58
CA ASN A 160 11.59 -5.58 12.83
C ASN A 160 10.90 -6.53 13.81
N THR A 161 10.40 -6.03 14.95
CA THR A 161 9.64 -6.83 15.92
C THR A 161 8.43 -7.51 15.29
N PHE A 162 7.64 -6.79 14.49
CA PHE A 162 6.47 -7.36 13.80
C PHE A 162 6.82 -8.39 12.73
N ARG A 163 8.01 -8.28 12.15
CA ARG A 163 8.51 -9.18 11.11
C ARG A 163 9.27 -10.37 11.68
N GLU A 164 9.74 -10.27 12.92
CA GLU A 164 10.60 -11.24 13.61
C GLU A 164 11.93 -11.52 12.88
N ARG A 165 12.38 -10.59 12.03
CA ARG A 165 13.66 -10.66 11.32
C ARG A 165 14.02 -9.33 10.64
N SER A 166 15.31 -9.17 10.38
CA SER A 166 15.89 -8.07 9.59
C SER A 166 16.39 -8.55 8.22
N PHE A 167 16.44 -7.65 7.24
CA PHE A 167 16.99 -7.98 5.92
C PHE A 167 18.44 -7.52 5.82
N ARG A 168 19.38 -8.47 5.82
CA ARG A 168 20.82 -8.16 5.67
C ARG A 168 21.15 -7.48 4.33
N ASN A 169 20.46 -7.88 3.26
CA ASN A 169 20.67 -7.40 1.90
C ASN A 169 19.33 -7.04 1.25
N SER A 170 18.70 -5.95 1.68
CA SER A 170 17.55 -5.39 0.96
C SER A 170 18.01 -4.78 -0.37
N LYS A 171 17.23 -5.00 -1.42
CA LYS A 171 17.42 -4.26 -2.67
C LYS A 171 17.11 -2.77 -2.39
N PRO A 172 18.03 -1.84 -2.69
CA PRO A 172 17.77 -0.43 -2.46
C PRO A 172 16.64 0.06 -3.36
N LEU A 173 15.77 0.90 -2.81
CA LEU A 173 14.71 1.59 -3.50
C LEU A 173 15.27 2.81 -4.24
N LYS A 174 14.99 2.89 -5.54
CA LYS A 174 15.27 4.11 -6.33
C LYS A 174 14.14 5.14 -6.22
N VAL A 175 12.93 4.64 -6.04
CA VAL A 175 11.68 5.42 -5.95
C VAL A 175 10.87 4.83 -4.81
N ALA A 176 10.22 5.69 -4.04
CA ALA A 176 9.27 5.29 -3.01
C ALA A 176 8.10 6.27 -2.93
N SER A 177 7.06 5.96 -2.16
CA SER A 177 5.92 6.86 -2.00
C SER A 177 6.09 7.89 -0.87
N THR A 178 7.06 7.65 0.03
CA THR A 178 7.46 8.60 1.09
C THR A 178 8.96 8.61 1.32
N TYR A 179 9.47 9.67 1.92
CA TYR A 179 10.87 9.78 2.33
C TYR A 179 11.24 8.75 3.40
N LEU A 180 10.31 8.44 4.32
CA LEU A 180 10.51 7.37 5.31
C LEU A 180 10.79 6.01 4.67
N GLU A 181 10.11 5.66 3.58
CA GLU A 181 10.38 4.39 2.88
C GLU A 181 11.79 4.34 2.29
N CYS A 182 12.26 5.46 1.74
CA CYS A 182 13.65 5.58 1.28
C CYS A 182 14.63 5.39 2.44
N TYR A 183 14.36 5.99 3.60
CA TYR A 183 15.18 5.84 4.81
C TYR A 183 15.27 4.38 5.25
N LEU A 184 14.12 3.74 5.42
CA LEU A 184 14.01 2.37 5.89
C LEU A 184 14.65 1.34 4.93
N ALA A 185 14.67 1.61 3.62
CA ALA A 185 15.16 0.68 2.62
C ALA A 185 16.63 0.89 2.23
N ASN A 186 17.10 2.14 2.22
CA ASN A 186 18.39 2.52 1.65
C ASN A 186 19.44 2.95 2.66
N ASP A 187 19.03 3.61 3.74
CA ASP A 187 19.97 4.38 4.55
C ASP A 187 20.79 3.48 5.46
N ASP A 188 22.12 3.60 5.34
CA ASP A 188 23.06 2.88 6.21
C ASP A 188 23.07 3.46 7.63
N LYS A 189 22.43 4.62 7.87
CA LYS A 189 22.14 5.17 9.20
C LYS A 189 20.95 4.51 9.89
N SER A 190 20.08 3.81 9.15
CA SER A 190 19.13 2.91 9.81
C SER A 190 19.94 1.78 10.44
N GLU A 191 19.84 1.59 11.76
CA GLU A 191 20.66 0.60 12.49
C GLU A 191 20.58 -0.80 11.85
N GLU A 192 19.44 -1.10 11.21
CA GLU A 192 19.24 -2.25 10.34
C GLU A 192 18.28 -1.91 9.19
N LYS A 193 18.57 -2.38 7.98
CA LYS A 193 17.67 -2.18 6.81
C LYS A 193 16.35 -2.91 7.03
N ASN A 194 15.29 -2.12 7.16
CA ASN A 194 13.94 -2.58 7.45
C ASN A 194 12.96 -2.02 6.42
N PRO A 195 13.10 -2.38 5.13
CA PRO A 195 12.28 -1.82 4.05
C PRO A 195 10.79 -1.96 4.38
N PHE A 196 10.01 -0.99 3.94
CA PHE A 196 8.56 -1.05 4.06
C PHE A 196 8.04 -2.33 3.41
N ALA A 197 7.09 -2.98 4.09
CA ALA A 197 6.62 -4.30 3.70
C ALA A 197 5.59 -4.21 2.56
N GLY A 198 5.27 -5.34 1.91
CA GLY A 198 4.55 -5.38 0.62
C GLY A 198 3.20 -4.68 0.63
N ASP A 199 2.67 -4.37 -0.54
CA ASP A 199 1.45 -3.58 -0.75
C ASP A 199 0.35 -4.39 -1.46
N ILE A 200 -0.90 -3.94 -1.33
CA ILE A 200 -2.03 -4.40 -2.14
C ILE A 200 -2.55 -3.18 -2.90
N ASP A 201 -2.46 -3.21 -4.22
CA ASP A 201 -2.88 -2.08 -5.03
C ASP A 201 -4.37 -1.77 -4.85
N LEU A 202 -5.24 -2.79 -4.93
CA LEU A 202 -6.65 -2.69 -4.53
C LEU A 202 -7.15 -3.94 -3.82
N PHE A 203 -7.84 -3.72 -2.70
CA PHE A 203 -8.63 -4.69 -1.98
C PHE A 203 -10.11 -4.36 -2.16
N VAL A 204 -10.85 -5.27 -2.79
CA VAL A 204 -12.26 -5.11 -3.15
C VAL A 204 -13.12 -5.95 -2.22
N TYR A 205 -14.17 -5.35 -1.66
CA TYR A 205 -15.03 -5.96 -0.66
C TYR A 205 -16.49 -5.51 -0.79
N GLN A 206 -17.39 -6.28 -0.20
CA GLN A 206 -18.84 -6.01 -0.15
C GLN A 206 -19.35 -6.36 1.25
N GLY A 207 -19.75 -5.34 2.01
CA GLY A 207 -20.04 -5.52 3.44
C GLY A 207 -18.83 -6.13 4.16
N GLU A 208 -19.03 -7.26 4.84
CA GLU A 208 -17.97 -7.99 5.56
C GLU A 208 -17.26 -9.06 4.71
N LYS A 209 -17.59 -9.15 3.42
CA LYS A 209 -17.03 -10.16 2.52
C LYS A 209 -15.96 -9.56 1.63
N SER A 210 -14.77 -10.16 1.65
CA SER A 210 -13.72 -9.83 0.71
C SER A 210 -13.97 -10.53 -0.61
N LYS A 211 -13.70 -9.85 -1.72
CA LYS A 211 -13.99 -10.34 -3.07
C LYS A 211 -12.72 -10.53 -3.87
N LEU A 212 -11.93 -9.47 -4.02
CA LEU A 212 -10.74 -9.47 -4.87
C LEU A 212 -9.56 -8.79 -4.18
N ILE A 213 -8.38 -9.35 -4.39
CA ILE A 213 -7.08 -8.70 -4.21
C ILE A 213 -6.55 -8.44 -5.61
N ILE A 214 -6.25 -7.18 -5.92
CA ILE A 214 -5.84 -6.77 -7.26
C ILE A 214 -4.40 -6.26 -7.20
N GLU A 215 -3.61 -6.71 -8.16
CA GLU A 215 -2.21 -6.31 -8.36
C GLU A 215 -2.06 -5.76 -9.78
N PHE A 216 -1.53 -4.54 -9.90
CA PHE A 216 -1.25 -3.89 -11.16
C PHE A 216 0.22 -4.07 -11.54
N LYS A 217 0.46 -4.45 -12.79
CA LYS A 217 1.80 -4.64 -13.33
C LYS A 217 1.98 -3.84 -14.62
N THR A 218 3.08 -3.12 -14.70
CA THR A 218 3.47 -2.47 -15.95
C THR A 218 4.10 -3.50 -16.87
N HIS A 219 3.54 -3.67 -18.06
CA HIS A 219 4.21 -4.38 -19.15
C HIS A 219 5.38 -3.53 -19.65
N ASN A 220 6.61 -3.92 -19.34
CA ASN A 220 7.81 -3.16 -19.68
C ASN A 220 8.49 -3.62 -21.00
N LEU A 221 7.94 -4.61 -21.70
CA LEU A 221 8.51 -5.15 -22.94
C LEU A 221 7.74 -4.69 -24.17
N THR A 222 8.39 -4.65 -25.33
CA THR A 222 7.79 -4.27 -26.60
C THR A 222 6.87 -5.33 -27.21
N THR A 223 6.58 -6.42 -26.49
CA THR A 223 5.68 -7.48 -26.93
C THR A 223 4.22 -7.04 -26.84
N PRO A 224 3.29 -7.70 -27.54
CA PRO A 224 1.86 -7.50 -27.33
C PRO A 224 1.43 -7.74 -25.88
N ILE A 225 0.48 -6.94 -25.37
CA ILE A 225 -0.05 -7.12 -24.01
C ILE A 225 -0.76 -8.48 -23.84
N ALA A 226 -1.28 -9.06 -24.93
CA ALA A 226 -1.87 -10.40 -24.93
C ALA A 226 -0.89 -11.48 -24.47
N ASP A 227 0.41 -11.27 -24.67
CA ASP A 227 1.48 -12.20 -24.28
C ASP A 227 1.91 -12.03 -22.82
N GLU A 228 1.37 -11.05 -22.08
CA GLU A 228 1.64 -10.91 -20.65
C GLU A 228 0.94 -11.98 -19.85
N TYR A 229 1.61 -12.50 -18.83
CA TYR A 229 1.02 -13.48 -17.92
C TYR A 229 1.69 -13.40 -16.56
N PHE A 230 0.92 -13.63 -15.49
CA PHE A 230 1.41 -13.43 -14.13
C PHE A 230 2.62 -14.33 -13.79
N ASN A 231 2.65 -15.57 -14.29
CA ASN A 231 3.77 -16.50 -14.08
C ASN A 231 5.08 -16.05 -14.75
N LYS A 232 5.07 -15.05 -15.63
CA LYS A 232 6.29 -14.49 -16.23
C LYS A 232 7.23 -13.92 -15.17
N TYR A 233 6.66 -13.44 -14.07
CA TYR A 233 7.40 -12.86 -12.95
C TYR A 233 7.67 -13.90 -11.85
N ALA A 234 7.30 -15.17 -12.03
CA ALA A 234 7.41 -16.20 -11.00
C ALA A 234 8.85 -16.54 -10.60
N THR A 235 9.89 -16.07 -11.29
CA THR A 235 11.29 -16.25 -10.86
C THR A 235 11.87 -15.03 -10.13
N GLN A 236 11.27 -13.84 -10.30
CA GLN A 236 11.75 -12.59 -9.69
C GLN A 236 10.85 -12.10 -8.56
N ASP A 237 9.54 -12.30 -8.73
CA ASP A 237 8.48 -11.86 -7.83
C ASP A 237 7.71 -13.04 -7.22
N GLU A 238 8.25 -14.27 -7.28
CA GLU A 238 7.57 -15.49 -6.78
C GLU A 238 7.01 -15.28 -5.38
N ARG A 239 7.84 -14.70 -4.53
CA ARG A 239 7.52 -14.43 -3.15
C ARG A 239 6.36 -13.44 -2.99
N ARG A 240 6.31 -12.38 -3.79
CA ARG A 240 5.22 -11.39 -3.76
C ARG A 240 3.93 -12.03 -4.24
N ILE A 241 3.99 -12.80 -5.33
CA ILE A 241 2.83 -13.53 -5.88
C ILE A 241 2.31 -14.53 -4.84
N GLN A 242 3.20 -15.28 -4.19
CA GLN A 242 2.82 -16.24 -3.15
C GLN A 242 2.09 -15.55 -2.00
N VAL A 243 2.62 -14.42 -1.51
CA VAL A 243 1.96 -13.68 -0.42
C VAL A 243 0.58 -13.17 -0.83
N LEU A 244 0.39 -12.67 -2.05
CA LEU A 244 -0.93 -12.23 -2.52
C LEU A 244 -1.93 -13.39 -2.59
N VAL A 245 -1.47 -14.58 -2.98
CA VAL A 245 -2.30 -15.80 -3.01
C VAL A 245 -2.62 -16.28 -1.59
N ASP A 246 -1.64 -16.25 -0.68
CA ASP A 246 -1.84 -16.62 0.72
C ASP A 246 -2.82 -15.67 1.41
N LEU A 247 -2.70 -14.36 1.15
CA LEU A 247 -3.66 -13.34 1.58
C LEU A 247 -5.05 -13.64 1.06
N ALA A 248 -5.19 -13.89 -0.24
CA ALA A 248 -6.48 -14.19 -0.86
C ALA A 248 -7.09 -15.47 -0.28
N ASN A 249 -6.27 -16.48 0.04
CA ASN A 249 -6.73 -17.70 0.71
C ASN A 249 -7.24 -17.41 2.13
N ALA A 250 -6.50 -16.62 2.90
CA ALA A 250 -6.86 -16.24 4.27
C ALA A 250 -8.14 -15.38 4.34
N THR A 251 -8.43 -14.61 3.29
CA THR A 251 -9.61 -13.72 3.23
C THR A 251 -10.74 -14.27 2.36
N ASP A 252 -10.62 -15.51 1.88
CA ASP A 252 -11.52 -16.13 0.89
C ASP A 252 -11.81 -15.23 -0.33
N SER A 253 -10.79 -14.53 -0.81
CA SER A 253 -10.81 -13.67 -1.99
C SER A 253 -10.19 -14.38 -3.20
N LYS A 254 -10.33 -13.77 -4.37
CA LYS A 254 -9.57 -14.16 -5.58
C LYS A 254 -8.49 -13.13 -5.88
N VAL A 255 -7.46 -13.53 -6.63
CA VAL A 255 -6.41 -12.60 -7.07
C VAL A 255 -6.65 -12.21 -8.53
N LEU A 256 -6.66 -10.91 -8.81
CA LEU A 256 -6.75 -10.37 -10.16
C LEU A 256 -5.46 -9.62 -10.50
N PHE A 257 -4.74 -10.08 -11.52
CA PHE A 257 -3.62 -9.32 -12.07
C PHE A 257 -4.12 -8.43 -13.20
N VAL A 258 -3.76 -7.15 -13.15
CA VAL A 258 -4.05 -6.17 -14.19
C VAL A 258 -2.72 -5.71 -14.79
N PHE A 259 -2.45 -6.12 -16.02
CA PHE A 259 -1.31 -5.63 -16.79
C PHE A 259 -1.75 -4.42 -17.61
N TRP A 260 -0.97 -3.35 -17.63
CA TRP A 260 -1.14 -2.30 -18.65
C TRP A 260 0.04 -2.29 -19.62
N GLY A 261 -0.24 -2.05 -20.89
CA GLY A 261 0.76 -2.11 -21.97
C GLY A 261 1.77 -0.95 -21.93
N VAL A 262 2.89 -1.09 -22.66
CA VAL A 262 3.92 -0.03 -22.81
C VAL A 262 3.36 1.27 -23.38
N LYS A 263 2.35 1.18 -24.26
CA LYS A 263 1.65 2.34 -24.81
C LYS A 263 0.56 2.89 -23.89
N HIS A 264 0.25 2.19 -22.79
CA HIS A 264 -0.80 2.52 -21.82
C HIS A 264 -2.20 2.75 -22.43
N ASN A 265 -2.52 2.08 -23.54
CA ASN A 265 -3.83 2.18 -24.21
C ASN A 265 -4.72 0.97 -23.95
N GLU A 266 -4.15 -0.15 -23.48
CA GLU A 266 -4.86 -1.40 -23.25
C GLU A 266 -4.48 -1.96 -21.88
N VAL A 267 -5.39 -2.72 -21.30
CA VAL A 267 -5.17 -3.54 -20.11
C VAL A 267 -5.47 -5.00 -20.41
N LYS A 268 -4.67 -5.89 -19.86
CA LYS A 268 -4.94 -7.33 -19.79
C LYS A 268 -5.25 -7.68 -18.35
N VAL A 269 -6.34 -8.38 -18.12
CA VAL A 269 -6.71 -8.88 -16.79
C VAL A 269 -6.56 -10.40 -16.75
N GLN A 270 -6.08 -10.93 -15.64
CA GLN A 270 -6.00 -12.37 -15.38
C GLN A 270 -6.52 -12.68 -13.99
N LEU A 271 -7.60 -13.47 -13.92
CA LEU A 271 -8.12 -13.99 -12.67
C LEU A 271 -7.38 -15.27 -12.31
N ILE A 272 -6.80 -15.31 -11.13
CA ILE A 272 -5.93 -16.39 -10.66
C ILE A 272 -6.64 -17.18 -9.56
N SER A 273 -6.55 -18.50 -9.65
CA SER A 273 -7.04 -19.42 -8.62
C SER A 273 -6.09 -19.53 -7.44
N LYS A 274 -6.58 -20.14 -6.35
CA LYS A 274 -5.78 -20.47 -5.16
C LYS A 274 -4.55 -21.32 -5.49
N ASP A 275 -4.66 -22.20 -6.49
CA ASP A 275 -3.57 -23.06 -6.98
C ASP A 275 -2.67 -22.37 -8.03
N ARG A 276 -2.72 -21.04 -8.16
CA ARG A 276 -1.92 -20.27 -9.12
C ARG A 276 -2.19 -20.68 -10.57
N ASN A 277 -3.44 -20.95 -10.92
CA ASN A 277 -3.85 -21.18 -12.31
C ASN A 277 -4.68 -20.00 -12.83
N VAL A 278 -4.51 -19.66 -14.12
CA VAL A 278 -5.36 -18.66 -14.77
C VAL A 278 -6.74 -19.25 -15.00
N ILE A 279 -7.75 -18.72 -14.32
CA ILE A 279 -9.17 -19.11 -14.46
C ILE A 279 -9.76 -18.45 -15.70
N SER A 280 -9.48 -17.16 -15.89
CA SER A 280 -9.95 -16.39 -17.03
C SER A 280 -8.98 -15.25 -17.32
N GLN A 281 -9.01 -14.77 -18.56
CA GLN A 281 -8.23 -13.62 -18.99
C GLN A 281 -8.99 -12.83 -20.05
N GLU A 282 -8.79 -11.52 -20.07
CA GLU A 282 -9.42 -10.63 -21.05
C GLU A 282 -8.47 -9.46 -21.36
N VAL A 283 -8.62 -8.87 -22.54
CA VAL A 283 -7.89 -7.66 -22.96
C VAL A 283 -8.92 -6.65 -23.42
N PHE A 284 -8.82 -5.42 -22.94
CA PHE A 284 -9.70 -4.33 -23.33
C PHE A 284 -8.97 -2.99 -23.28
N GLU A 285 -9.61 -1.95 -23.82
CA GLU A 285 -9.10 -0.59 -23.81
C GLU A 285 -8.91 -0.09 -22.37
N LYS A 286 -7.82 0.63 -22.12
CA LYS A 286 -7.50 1.16 -20.80
C LYS A 286 -8.46 2.31 -20.44
N SER A 287 -9.54 1.96 -19.76
CA SER A 287 -10.52 2.89 -19.20
C SER A 287 -10.78 2.55 -17.73
N PRO A 288 -10.77 3.54 -16.81
CA PRO A 288 -11.16 3.31 -15.42
C PRO A 288 -12.56 2.72 -15.31
N ASP A 289 -13.49 3.17 -16.16
CA ASP A 289 -14.88 2.72 -16.15
C ASP A 289 -14.99 1.25 -16.58
N LEU A 290 -14.41 0.90 -17.73
CA LEU A 290 -14.45 -0.49 -18.23
C LEU A 290 -13.79 -1.47 -17.25
N LEU A 291 -12.64 -1.08 -16.66
CA LEU A 291 -11.96 -1.92 -15.68
C LEU A 291 -12.78 -2.06 -14.40
N SER A 292 -13.42 -0.98 -13.94
CA SER A 292 -14.28 -1.01 -12.74
C SER A 292 -15.50 -1.90 -12.95
N GLU A 293 -16.17 -1.80 -14.09
CA GLU A 293 -17.29 -2.68 -14.47
C GLU A 293 -16.85 -4.15 -14.52
N TYR A 294 -15.68 -4.43 -15.12
CA TYR A 294 -15.12 -5.78 -15.13
C TYR A 294 -14.86 -6.30 -13.71
N ILE A 295 -14.19 -5.52 -12.86
CA ILE A 295 -13.88 -5.87 -11.46
C ILE A 295 -15.17 -6.20 -10.68
N ILE A 296 -16.20 -5.36 -10.83
CA ILE A 296 -17.51 -5.57 -10.21
C ILE A 296 -18.12 -6.89 -10.71
N SER A 297 -18.12 -7.15 -12.02
CA SER A 297 -18.68 -8.39 -12.59
C SER A 297 -17.99 -9.67 -12.09
N LYS A 298 -16.70 -9.59 -11.74
CA LYS A 298 -15.93 -10.73 -11.21
C LYS A 298 -15.99 -10.85 -9.69
N SER A 299 -16.54 -9.86 -9.00
CA SER A 299 -16.71 -9.85 -7.54
C SER A 299 -17.93 -10.64 -7.05
N ASP A 300 -18.83 -11.01 -7.97
CA ASP A 300 -20.06 -11.77 -7.68
C ASP A 300 -19.99 -13.26 -8.07
N VAL A 301 -18.92 -13.66 -8.77
CA VAL A 301 -18.58 -15.07 -9.10
C VAL A 301 -17.72 -15.63 -7.98
#